data_AF-A0A554M9R4-F1
#
_entry.id   AF-A0A554M9R4-F1
#
_cell.length_a   1.000
_cell.length_b   1.000
_cell.length_c   1.000
_cell.angle_alpha   90.00
_cell.angle_beta   90.00
_cell.angle_gamma   90.00
#
_symmetry.space_group_name_H-M   'P 1'
#
loop_
_entity.id
_entity.type
_entity.pdbx_description
1 polymer ?
#
loop_
_entity_poly.entity_id
_entity_poly.type
_entity_poly.pdbx_seq_one_letter_code
_entity_poly.pdbx_strand_id
1 'polypeptide(L)'
;MLKEREKVNSDKVENKEKNLFSIVSLAWELGYTIAIPLIFFALLGRFLDRKLESSPWMFLAGVVFSIVISVYLVYKKTEKIIQNQ
;
A
#
# COMPACT_ATOMS: atom_id res chain seq x y z
N MET A 1 20.04 -35.45 -20.58
CA MET A 1 18.59 -35.46 -20.87
C MET A 1 17.69 -35.33 -19.64
N LEU A 2 17.67 -36.26 -18.68
CA LEU A 2 16.80 -36.13 -17.48
C LEU A 2 17.26 -35.00 -16.53
N LYS A 3 18.57 -34.85 -16.35
CA LYS A 3 19.20 -33.81 -15.51
C LYS A 3 18.99 -32.38 -16.03
N GLU A 4 18.92 -32.18 -17.35
CA GLU A 4 18.50 -30.88 -17.92
C GLU A 4 17.02 -30.57 -17.67
N ARG A 5 16.14 -31.59 -17.65
CA ARG A 5 14.71 -31.38 -17.39
C ARG A 5 14.45 -30.98 -15.94
N GLU A 6 15.17 -31.55 -14.99
CA GLU A 6 15.09 -31.14 -13.58
C GLU A 6 15.60 -29.71 -13.36
N LYS A 7 16.74 -29.33 -13.96
CA LYS A 7 17.23 -27.96 -13.87
C LYS A 7 16.24 -26.94 -14.45
N VAL A 8 15.74 -27.18 -15.67
CA VAL A 8 14.77 -26.29 -16.32
C VAL A 8 13.46 -26.17 -15.53
N ASN A 9 13.04 -27.24 -14.84
CA ASN A 9 11.85 -27.20 -13.98
C ASN A 9 12.10 -26.43 -12.69
N SER A 10 13.27 -26.64 -12.05
CA SER A 10 13.69 -25.90 -10.85
C SER A 10 13.81 -24.41 -11.11
N ASP A 11 14.44 -24.03 -12.23
CA ASP A 11 14.62 -22.62 -12.63
C ASP A 11 13.28 -21.92 -12.87
N LYS A 12 12.30 -22.62 -13.46
CA LYS A 12 10.95 -22.08 -13.70
C LYS A 12 10.14 -21.89 -12.42
N VAL A 13 10.24 -22.83 -11.48
CA VAL A 13 9.55 -22.74 -10.19
C VAL A 13 10.13 -21.59 -9.37
N GLU A 14 11.46 -21.49 -9.29
CA GLU A 14 12.14 -20.41 -8.58
C GLU A 14 11.80 -19.03 -9.16
N ASN A 15 11.77 -18.90 -10.50
CA ASN A 15 11.40 -17.63 -11.15
C ASN A 15 9.93 -17.27 -10.90
N LYS A 16 9.02 -18.26 -10.90
CA LYS A 16 7.61 -18.04 -10.59
C LYS A 16 7.40 -17.60 -9.13
N GLU A 17 8.08 -18.24 -8.18
CA GLU A 17 8.04 -17.85 -6.77
C GLU A 17 8.59 -16.44 -6.54
N LYS A 18 9.71 -16.08 -7.19
CA LYS A 18 10.27 -14.72 -7.13
C LYS A 18 9.29 -13.67 -7.66
N ASN A 19 8.60 -13.95 -8.76
CA ASN A 19 7.59 -13.05 -9.31
C ASN A 19 6.38 -12.90 -8.37
N LEU A 20 5.91 -14.00 -7.77
CA LEU A 20 4.81 -13.95 -6.80
C LEU A 20 5.19 -13.14 -5.55
N PHE A 21 6.40 -13.35 -5.02
CA PHE A 21 6.90 -12.60 -3.87
C PHE A 21 7.03 -11.10 -4.17
N SER A 22 7.49 -10.74 -5.37
CA SER A 22 7.57 -9.34 -5.82
C SER A 22 6.18 -8.68 -5.87
N ILE A 23 5.19 -9.36 -6.46
CA ILE A 23 3.81 -8.85 -6.54
C ILE A 23 3.20 -8.68 -5.14
N VAL A 24 3.41 -9.63 -4.24
CA VAL A 24 2.92 -9.56 -2.85
C VAL A 24 3.59 -8.41 -2.08
N SER A 25 4.91 -8.25 -2.24
CA SER A 25 5.65 -7.14 -1.63
C SER A 25 5.12 -5.78 -2.07
N LEU A 26 4.84 -5.62 -3.36
CA LEU A 26 4.23 -4.39 -3.91
C LEU A 26 2.82 -4.14 -3.34
N ALA A 27 2.00 -5.19 -3.27
CA ALA A 27 0.66 -5.08 -2.68
C ALA A 27 0.71 -4.68 -1.19
N TRP A 28 1.67 -5.23 -0.44
CA TRP A 28 1.94 -4.85 0.95
C TRP A 28 2.36 -3.38 1.04
N GLU A 29 3.22 -2.94 0.12
CA GLU A 29 3.70 -1.56 0.05
C GLU A 29 2.58 -0.54 -0.12
N LEU A 30 1.69 -0.83 -1.06
CA LEU A 30 0.50 -0.03 -1.32
C LEU A 30 -0.48 -0.08 -0.14
N GLY A 31 -0.67 -1.27 0.43
CA GLY A 31 -1.55 -1.49 1.57
C GLY A 31 -1.22 -0.61 2.77
N TYR A 32 0.04 -0.61 3.23
CA TYR A 32 0.43 0.23 4.37
C TYR A 32 0.42 1.73 4.01
N THR A 33 0.75 2.09 2.76
CA THR A 33 0.74 3.50 2.31
C THR A 33 -0.64 4.13 2.39
N ILE A 34 -1.70 3.33 2.21
CA ILE A 34 -3.10 3.79 2.32
C ILE A 34 -3.61 3.62 3.76
N ALA A 35 -3.36 2.46 4.38
CA ALA A 35 -3.90 2.13 5.69
C ALA A 35 -3.37 3.04 6.81
N ILE A 36 -2.08 3.41 6.77
CA ILE A 36 -1.47 4.24 7.82
C ILE A 36 -2.13 5.62 7.90
N PRO A 37 -2.20 6.43 6.82
CA PRO A 37 -2.91 7.71 6.85
C PRO A 37 -4.38 7.54 7.25
N LEU A 38 -5.06 6.51 6.75
CA LEU A 38 -6.49 6.33 6.96
C LEU A 38 -6.79 6.09 8.43
N ILE A 39 -6.11 5.14 9.05
CA ILE A 39 -6.30 4.81 10.46
C ILE A 39 -5.87 6.00 11.32
N PHE A 40 -4.74 6.64 11.00
CA PHE A 40 -4.24 7.78 11.75
C PHE A 40 -5.23 8.95 11.76
N PHE A 41 -5.67 9.42 10.60
CA PHE A 41 -6.59 10.56 10.51
C PHE A 41 -8.01 10.21 10.95
N ALA A 42 -8.47 8.97 10.73
CA ALA A 42 -9.75 8.52 11.25
C ALA A 42 -9.78 8.51 12.78
N LEU A 43 -8.73 7.98 13.43
CA LEU A 43 -8.63 7.98 14.88
C LEU A 43 -8.47 9.40 15.44
N LEU A 44 -7.65 10.23 14.80
CA LEU A 44 -7.48 11.63 15.17
C LEU A 44 -8.80 12.40 15.05
N GLY A 45 -9.50 12.25 13.93
CA GLY A 45 -10.80 12.87 13.69
C GLY A 45 -11.84 12.41 14.71
N ARG A 46 -11.91 11.10 14.99
CA ARG A 46 -12.80 10.56 16.03
C ARG A 46 -12.46 11.06 17.44
N PHE A 47 -11.18 11.24 17.74
CA PHE A 47 -10.75 11.79 19.03
C PHE A 47 -11.17 13.24 19.18
N LEU A 48 -11.02 14.05 18.13
CA LEU A 48 -11.47 15.44 18.10
C LEU A 48 -13.00 15.54 18.19
N ASP A 49 -13.73 14.68 17.47
CA ASP A 49 -15.20 14.64 17.53
C ASP A 49 -15.70 14.41 18.96
N ARG A 50 -15.06 13.50 19.70
CA ARG A 50 -15.40 13.25 21.11
C ARG A 50 -15.07 14.42 22.04
N LYS A 51 -14.05 15.22 21.71
CA LYS A 51 -13.60 16.34 22.54
C LYS A 51 -14.40 17.62 22.29
N LEU A 52 -14.85 17.83 21.06
CA LEU A 52 -15.54 19.04 20.64
C LEU A 52 -17.07 18.88 20.60
N GLU A 53 -17.58 17.70 20.96
CA GLU A 53 -19.00 17.32 20.80
C GLU A 53 -19.52 17.51 19.37
N SER A 54 -18.61 17.63 18.39
CA SER A 54 -18.98 17.57 17.00
C SER A 54 -19.48 16.16 16.71
N SER A 55 -20.75 16.05 16.34
CA SER A 55 -21.26 14.92 15.55
C SER A 55 -20.29 14.67 14.37
N PRO A 56 -20.19 13.47 13.78
CA PRO A 56 -18.95 12.85 13.28
C PRO A 56 -18.30 13.49 12.02
N TRP A 57 -18.18 14.80 12.02
CA TRP A 57 -17.72 15.68 10.96
C TRP A 57 -16.20 15.70 10.91
N MET A 58 -15.52 15.69 12.06
CA MET A 58 -14.06 15.70 12.10
C MET A 58 -13.48 14.34 11.69
N PHE A 59 -14.16 13.25 12.04
CA PHE A 59 -13.90 11.92 11.50
C PHE A 59 -14.04 11.89 9.98
N LEU A 60 -15.15 12.40 9.45
CA LEU A 60 -15.39 12.45 8.00
C LEU A 60 -14.32 13.28 7.28
N ALA A 61 -14.00 14.46 7.81
CA ALA A 61 -12.95 15.32 7.29
C ALA A 61 -11.59 14.61 7.33
N GLY A 62 -11.27 13.91 8.41
CA GLY A 62 -10.06 13.10 8.55
C GLY A 62 -9.97 11.99 7.51
N VAL A 63 -11.07 11.28 7.24
CA VAL A 63 -11.13 10.24 6.20
C VAL A 63 -10.90 10.84 4.81
N VAL A 64 -11.59 11.93 4.47
CA VAL A 64 -11.41 12.61 3.18
C VAL A 64 -9.96 13.11 3.03
N PHE A 65 -9.41 13.72 4.08
CA PHE A 65 -8.05 14.21 4.11
C PHE A 65 -7.02 13.09 3.94
N SER A 66 -7.27 11.94 4.58
CA SER A 66 -6.45 10.75 4.37
C SER A 66 -6.47 10.28 2.92
N ILE A 67 -7.64 10.24 2.27
CA ILE A 67 -7.73 9.78 0.88
C ILE A 67 -6.89 10.69 -0.02
N VAL A 68 -7.00 12.01 0.17
CA VAL A 68 -6.20 13.00 -0.58
C VAL A 68 -4.70 12.77 -0.37
N ILE A 69 -4.27 12.58 0.88
CA ILE A 69 -2.86 12.33 1.21
C ILE A 69 -2.39 11.01 0.60
N SER A 70 -3.16 9.94 0.71
CA SER A 70 -2.81 8.63 0.15
C SER A 70 -2.68 8.70 -1.36
N VAL A 71 -3.59 9.37 -2.06
CA VAL A 71 -3.50 9.59 -3.52
C VAL A 71 -2.22 10.36 -3.87
N TYR A 72 -1.92 11.43 -3.14
CA TYR A 72 -0.70 12.22 -3.35
C TYR A 72 0.58 11.40 -3.12
N LEU A 73 0.64 10.60 -2.04
CA LEU A 73 1.78 9.74 -1.73
C LEU A 73 2.00 8.66 -2.78
N VAL A 74 0.92 8.03 -3.24
CA VAL A 74 0.97 7.03 -4.32
C VAL A 74 1.44 7.69 -5.61
N TYR A 75 0.86 8.83 -5.99
CA TYR A 75 1.28 9.59 -7.17
C TYR A 75 2.78 9.91 -7.14
N LYS A 76 3.28 10.45 -6.01
CA LYS A 76 4.69 10.78 -5.84
C LYS A 76 5.61 9.55 -5.89
N LYS A 77 5.18 8.41 -5.33
CA LYS A 77 5.91 7.14 -5.44
C LYS A 77 5.98 6.66 -6.89
N THR A 78 4.85 6.73 -7.62
CA THR A 78 4.79 6.33 -9.03
C THR A 78 5.67 7.24 -9.90
N GLU A 79 5.62 8.56 -9.70
CA GLU A 79 6.47 9.51 -10.42
C GLU A 79 7.96 9.23 -10.16
N LYS A 80 8.33 8.96 -8.90
CA LYS A 80 9.71 8.61 -8.55
C LYS A 80 10.15 7.31 -9.24
N ILE A 81 9.30 6.30 -9.33
CA ILE A 81 9.63 5.05 -10.03
C ILE A 81 9.83 5.32 -11.53
N ILE A 82 9.00 6.18 -12.13
CA ILE A 82 9.07 6.52 -13.55
C ILE A 82 10.29 7.40 -13.88
N GLN A 83 10.66 8.36 -13.02
CA GLN A 83 11.81 9.25 -13.25
C GLN A 83 13.16 8.60 -12.93
N ASN A 84 13.20 7.54 -12.12
CA ASN A 84 14.42 6.79 -11.80
C ASN A 84 14.64 5.55 -12.70
N GLN A 85 13.83 5.37 -13.74
CA GLN A 85 14.11 4.47 -14.87
C GLN A 85 14.67 5.26 -16.04
#